data_AF-A0A3Q2Y5M8-F1
#
_entry.id   AF-A0A3Q2Y5M8-F1
#
_cell.length_a   1.000
_cell.length_b   1.000
_cell.length_c   1.000
_cell.angle_alpha   90.00
_cell.angle_beta   90.00
_cell.angle_gamma   90.00
#
_symmetry.space_group_name_H-M   'P 1'
#
loop_
_entity.id
_entity.type
_entity.pdbx_description
1 polymer ?
#
loop_
_entity_poly.entity_id
_entity_poly.type
_entity_poly.pdbx_seq_one_letter_code
_entity_poly.pdbx_strand_id
1 'polypeptide(L)'
;ALVEEHFKANIDDHVCMVHKSVGEYSILFLQKLRRSNFVTPKNYLDFISTYSSLLQEKDQYILAQCKHLEGGLDKLKEASVQLDELNIKLAEQKVVLAEKSAASEEKKTLAEDKAKEIEEQNKVIAVEKLEAETSLAEALPALEAARIALQDLDKSDVDRINLIVSNVTCILQVARLERNFFQSKKELEFIQSELSNIQRELKALGDKYQTAIAEKQKLQEEAELMERRLIAADKLISGLSSENVRWTHDLEELKRRRVRLLGDCLLSAAFLSYEGAFSWDFRNEMVYQTWVDDVKERCIPLKLPVIVFMLAGHPTDHMGIYRWGSEGLPPDELSVQNGILTTRGSRFPMCIDPQQQALNWIKKKEASNNLKVQKKSHTVTCGALFLFIISTKSPQNYDS
;
A
#
# COMPACT_ATOMS: atom_id res chain seq x y z
N ALA A 1 -20.21 11.32 18.64
CA ALA A 1 -19.94 12.40 19.61
C ALA A 1 -18.87 11.91 20.58
N LEU A 2 -17.88 12.73 20.92
CA LEU A 2 -16.75 12.35 21.79
C LEU A 2 -17.17 12.19 23.26
N VAL A 3 -18.22 12.90 23.65
CA VAL A 3 -18.79 12.86 24.99
C VAL A 3 -19.93 11.86 24.98
N GLU A 4 -19.72 10.70 25.58
CA GLU A 4 -20.83 9.82 25.94
C GLU A 4 -21.74 10.53 26.94
N GLU A 5 -23.05 10.28 26.87
CA GLU A 5 -24.07 11.03 27.63
C GLU A 5 -23.84 11.00 29.15
N HIS A 6 -23.24 9.92 29.66
CA HIS A 6 -22.86 9.76 31.06
C HIS A 6 -21.78 10.75 31.53
N PHE A 7 -20.79 11.09 30.69
CA PHE A 7 -19.76 12.05 31.06
C PHE A 7 -20.28 13.49 31.06
N LYS A 8 -21.30 13.79 30.25
CA LYS A 8 -21.83 15.15 30.12
C LYS A 8 -22.37 15.69 31.44
N ALA A 9 -23.20 14.91 32.14
CA ALA A 9 -23.73 15.28 33.45
C ALA A 9 -22.62 15.51 34.47
N ASN A 10 -21.62 14.62 34.50
CA ASN A 10 -20.48 14.74 35.40
C ASN A 10 -19.62 15.97 35.11
N ILE A 11 -19.44 16.32 33.84
CA ILE A 11 -18.74 17.54 33.42
C ILE A 11 -19.53 18.77 33.86
N ASP A 12 -20.84 18.83 33.60
CA ASP A 12 -21.69 19.97 33.96
C ASP A 12 -21.68 20.23 35.48
N ASP A 13 -21.75 19.16 36.28
CA ASP A 13 -21.65 19.26 37.74
C ASP A 13 -20.27 19.70 38.21
N HIS A 14 -19.19 19.18 37.59
CA HIS A 14 -17.82 19.61 37.90
C HIS A 14 -17.63 21.10 37.59
N VAL A 15 -18.15 21.60 36.47
CA VAL A 15 -18.06 23.02 36.10
C VAL A 15 -18.74 23.89 37.17
N CYS A 16 -19.92 23.46 37.64
CA CYS A 16 -20.63 24.13 38.73
C CYS A 16 -19.84 24.09 40.06
N MET A 17 -19.23 22.95 40.38
CA MET A 17 -18.41 22.77 41.58
C MET A 17 -17.21 23.72 41.56
N VAL A 18 -16.45 23.76 40.46
CA VAL A 18 -15.30 24.67 40.29
C VAL A 18 -15.71 26.12 40.50
N HIS A 19 -16.81 26.56 39.89
CA HIS A 19 -17.26 27.95 40.02
C HIS A 19 -17.58 28.34 41.48
N LYS A 20 -18.26 27.43 42.21
CA LYS A 20 -18.59 27.63 43.62
C LYS A 20 -17.33 27.61 44.50
N SER A 21 -16.43 26.65 44.27
CA SER A 21 -15.21 26.50 45.06
C SER A 21 -14.33 27.75 44.93
N VAL A 22 -14.20 28.34 43.73
CA VAL A 22 -13.42 29.58 43.54
C VAL A 22 -14.01 30.76 44.35
N GLY A 23 -15.33 30.79 44.52
CA GLY A 23 -16.00 31.75 45.40
C GLY A 23 -15.57 31.62 46.86
N GLU A 24 -15.54 30.38 47.37
CA GLU A 24 -15.08 30.05 48.73
C GLU A 24 -13.59 30.39 48.91
N TYR A 25 -12.76 29.99 47.94
CA TYR A 25 -11.34 30.32 47.93
C TYR A 25 -11.07 31.82 47.84
N SER A 26 -11.92 32.61 47.17
CA SER A 26 -11.79 34.08 47.12
C SER A 26 -12.03 34.73 48.50
N ILE A 27 -12.94 34.17 49.30
CA ILE A 27 -13.17 34.59 50.69
C ILE A 27 -11.95 34.25 51.54
N LEU A 28 -11.42 33.02 51.41
CA LEU A 28 -10.21 32.59 52.13
C LEU A 28 -8.98 33.41 51.72
N PHE A 29 -8.86 33.78 50.45
CA PHE A 29 -7.77 34.61 49.93
C PHE A 29 -7.78 36.01 50.53
N LEU A 30 -8.97 36.59 50.70
CA LEU A 30 -9.15 37.87 51.41
C LEU A 30 -8.79 37.75 52.89
N GLN A 31 -9.19 36.66 53.56
CA GLN A 31 -8.91 36.44 54.98
C GLN A 31 -7.41 36.24 55.26
N LYS A 32 -6.75 35.37 54.48
CA LYS A 32 -5.33 34.98 54.69
C LYS A 32 -4.36 36.04 54.16
N LEU A 33 -4.58 36.56 52.95
CA LEU A 33 -3.62 37.41 52.23
C LEU A 33 -4.07 38.86 52.07
N ARG A 34 -5.27 39.22 52.55
CA ARG A 34 -5.84 40.57 52.42
C ARG A 34 -5.94 41.05 50.97
N ARG A 35 -6.07 40.12 50.03
CA ARG A 35 -6.24 40.38 48.59
C ARG A 35 -7.64 39.98 48.17
N SER A 36 -8.34 40.87 47.48
CA SER A 36 -9.69 40.59 46.97
C SER A 36 -9.61 40.01 45.56
N ASN A 37 -10.35 38.93 45.33
CA ASN A 37 -10.64 38.39 44.01
C ASN A 37 -12.16 38.34 43.83
N PHE A 38 -12.64 38.64 42.62
CA PHE A 38 -14.07 38.65 42.33
C PHE A 38 -14.39 37.60 41.27
N VAL A 39 -15.32 36.72 41.62
CA VAL A 39 -15.85 35.69 40.72
C VAL A 39 -17.20 36.16 40.20
N THR A 40 -17.35 36.22 38.88
CA THR A 40 -18.57 36.70 38.24
C THR A 40 -19.14 35.65 37.28
N PRO A 41 -20.43 35.72 36.91
CA PRO A 41 -20.99 34.87 35.86
C PRO A 41 -20.22 34.96 34.53
N LYS A 42 -19.55 36.07 34.27
CA LYS A 42 -18.67 36.20 33.11
C LYS A 42 -17.50 35.21 33.18
N ASN A 43 -16.86 35.04 34.35
CA ASN A 43 -15.82 34.03 34.52
C ASN A 43 -16.31 32.61 34.24
N TYR A 44 -17.58 32.31 34.57
CA TYR A 44 -18.21 31.03 34.26
C TYR A 44 -18.38 30.82 32.75
N LEU A 45 -18.87 31.83 32.03
CA LEU A 45 -19.01 31.76 30.57
C LEU A 45 -17.65 31.61 29.87
N ASP A 46 -16.63 32.30 30.37
CA ASP A 46 -15.27 32.18 29.82
C ASP A 46 -14.64 30.82 30.10
N PHE A 47 -14.96 30.19 31.23
CA PHE A 47 -14.57 28.82 31.51
C PHE A 47 -15.19 27.84 30.51
N ILE A 48 -16.50 27.93 30.29
CA ILE A 48 -17.20 27.05 29.34
C ILE A 48 -16.70 27.26 27.91
N SER A 49 -16.52 28.52 27.49
CA SER A 49 -16.05 28.83 26.14
C SER A 49 -14.61 28.34 25.93
N THR A 50 -13.72 28.56 26.90
CA THR A 50 -12.34 28.07 26.86
C THR A 50 -12.29 26.55 26.83
N TYR A 51 -13.11 25.87 27.63
CA TYR A 51 -13.22 24.41 27.61
C TYR A 51 -13.65 23.89 26.24
N SER A 52 -14.71 24.47 25.68
CA SER A 52 -15.26 24.07 24.39
C SER A 52 -14.24 24.27 23.26
N SER A 53 -13.56 25.42 23.23
CA SER A 53 -12.53 25.72 22.23
C SER A 53 -11.31 24.80 22.36
N LEU A 54 -10.81 24.58 23.58
CA LEU A 54 -9.66 23.69 23.82
C LEU A 54 -9.99 22.25 23.42
N LEU A 55 -11.15 21.74 23.84
CA LEU A 55 -11.56 20.39 23.52
C LEU A 55 -11.71 20.19 22.01
N GLN A 56 -12.32 21.15 21.30
CA GLN A 56 -12.50 21.09 19.85
C GLN A 56 -11.15 21.10 19.11
N GLU A 57 -10.25 22.03 19.44
CA GLU A 57 -8.92 22.13 18.83
C GLU A 57 -8.13 20.82 19.01
N LYS A 58 -8.21 20.24 20.21
CA LYS A 58 -7.46 19.04 20.58
C LYS A 58 -8.04 17.77 19.99
N ASP A 59 -9.37 17.66 19.98
CA ASP A 59 -10.05 16.56 19.32
C ASP A 59 -9.70 16.54 17.83
N GLN A 60 -9.81 17.68 17.15
CA GLN A 60 -9.47 17.78 15.72
C GLN A 60 -8.01 17.39 15.45
N TYR A 61 -7.07 17.81 16.31
CA TYR A 61 -5.67 17.44 16.19
C TYR A 61 -5.45 15.93 16.31
N ILE A 62 -6.04 15.29 17.33
CA ILE A 62 -5.90 13.84 17.52
C ILE A 62 -6.62 13.07 16.41
N LEU A 63 -7.80 13.52 15.99
CA LEU A 63 -8.54 12.92 14.88
C LEU A 63 -7.76 12.96 13.58
N ALA A 64 -7.06 14.06 13.28
CA ALA A 64 -6.21 14.15 12.10
C ALA A 64 -5.07 13.12 12.14
N GLN A 65 -4.45 12.91 13.31
CA GLN A 65 -3.41 11.88 13.50
C GLN A 65 -3.97 10.47 13.38
N CYS A 66 -5.13 10.19 13.98
CA CYS A 66 -5.81 8.90 13.84
C CYS A 66 -6.12 8.61 12.37
N LYS A 67 -6.69 9.56 11.63
CA LYS A 67 -7.02 9.40 10.21
C LYS A 67 -5.78 9.14 9.36
N HIS A 68 -4.66 9.78 9.69
CA HIS A 68 -3.39 9.55 8.99
C HIS A 68 -2.88 8.12 9.20
N LEU A 69 -2.84 7.64 10.45
CA LEU A 69 -2.41 6.28 10.78
C LEU A 69 -3.37 5.22 10.22
N GLU A 70 -4.68 5.43 10.36
CA GLU A 70 -5.71 4.54 9.79
C GLU A 70 -5.53 4.42 8.27
N GLY A 71 -5.35 5.53 7.55
CA GLY A 71 -5.10 5.49 6.11
C GLY A 71 -3.77 4.82 5.73
N GLY A 72 -2.75 4.86 6.59
CA GLY A 72 -1.50 4.11 6.40
C GLY A 72 -1.69 2.61 6.59
N LEU A 73 -2.42 2.22 7.64
CA LEU A 73 -2.75 0.83 7.96
C LEU A 73 -3.66 0.20 6.89
N ASP A 74 -4.65 0.94 6.40
CA ASP A 74 -5.54 0.49 5.33
C ASP A 74 -4.75 0.19 4.04
N LYS A 75 -3.80 1.06 3.67
CA LYS A 75 -2.92 0.82 2.52
C LYS A 75 -2.04 -0.41 2.68
N LEU A 76 -1.52 -0.66 3.89
CA LEU A 76 -0.74 -1.88 4.16
C LEU A 76 -1.62 -3.12 4.04
N LYS A 77 -2.85 -3.04 4.53
CA LYS A 77 -3.83 -4.13 4.44
C LYS A 77 -4.23 -4.38 2.98
N GLU A 78 -4.51 -3.34 2.21
CA GLU A 78 -4.78 -3.42 0.77
C GLU A 78 -3.61 -4.05 0.01
N ALA A 79 -2.38 -3.64 0.30
CA ALA A 79 -1.18 -4.21 -0.33
C ALA A 79 -1.01 -5.70 0.01
N SER A 80 -1.31 -6.11 1.25
CA SER A 80 -1.31 -7.52 1.65
C SER A 80 -2.35 -8.33 0.88
N VAL A 81 -3.58 -7.82 0.75
CA VAL A 81 -4.64 -8.51 -0.01
C VAL A 81 -4.27 -8.64 -1.49
N GLN A 82 -3.70 -7.58 -2.09
CA GLN A 82 -3.25 -7.63 -3.48
C GLN A 82 -2.11 -8.64 -3.67
N LEU A 83 -1.19 -8.76 -2.70
CA LEU A 83 -0.14 -9.77 -2.73
C LEU A 83 -0.73 -11.19 -2.71
N ASP A 84 -1.71 -11.44 -1.84
CA ASP A 84 -2.40 -12.74 -1.75
C ASP A 84 -3.12 -13.09 -3.06
N GLU A 85 -3.84 -12.13 -3.66
CA GLU A 85 -4.49 -12.31 -4.96
C GLU A 85 -3.49 -12.62 -6.09
N LEU A 86 -2.34 -11.94 -6.11
CA LEU A 86 -1.29 -12.18 -7.09
C LEU A 86 -0.62 -13.55 -6.87
N ASN A 87 -0.45 -13.99 -5.62
CA ASN A 87 0.06 -15.32 -5.31
C ASN A 87 -0.88 -16.43 -5.82
N ILE A 88 -2.20 -16.24 -5.71
CA ILE A 88 -3.20 -17.17 -6.27
C ILE A 88 -3.07 -17.23 -7.80
N LYS A 89 -2.98 -16.07 -8.47
CA LYS A 89 -2.81 -16.01 -9.94
C LYS A 89 -1.51 -16.68 -10.39
N LEU A 90 -0.42 -16.52 -9.66
CA LEU A 90 0.84 -17.21 -9.94
C LEU A 90 0.67 -18.73 -9.83
N ALA A 91 -0.05 -19.22 -8.82
CA ALA A 91 -0.32 -20.65 -8.65
C ALA A 91 -1.14 -21.21 -9.83
N GLU A 92 -2.19 -20.50 -10.25
CA GLU A 92 -2.97 -20.86 -11.45
C GLU A 92 -2.10 -20.89 -12.71
N GLN A 93 -1.27 -19.88 -12.92
CA GLN A 93 -0.34 -19.82 -14.06
C GLN A 93 0.67 -20.98 -14.05
N LYS A 94 1.18 -21.37 -12.87
CA LYS A 94 2.10 -22.52 -12.72
C LYS A 94 1.42 -23.85 -13.10
N VAL A 95 0.13 -24.02 -12.80
CA VAL A 95 -0.65 -25.19 -13.23
C VAL A 95 -0.80 -25.22 -14.75
N VAL A 96 -1.19 -24.10 -15.38
CA VAL A 96 -1.32 -24.00 -16.84
C VAL A 96 0.02 -24.27 -17.54
N LEU A 97 1.13 -23.78 -16.98
CA LEU A 97 2.47 -24.06 -17.48
C LEU A 97 2.82 -25.54 -17.41
N ALA A 98 2.46 -26.22 -16.32
CA ALA A 98 2.67 -27.66 -16.17
C ALA A 98 1.89 -28.45 -17.24
N GLU A 99 0.61 -28.12 -17.45
CA GLU A 99 -0.22 -28.73 -18.50
C GLU A 99 0.35 -28.50 -19.91
N LYS A 100 0.73 -27.26 -20.22
CA LYS A 100 1.36 -26.91 -21.51
C LYS A 100 2.70 -27.59 -21.70
N SER A 101 3.46 -27.80 -20.63
CA SER A 101 4.74 -28.52 -20.67
C SER A 101 4.55 -30.01 -20.99
N ALA A 102 3.55 -30.66 -20.38
CA ALA A 102 3.21 -32.05 -20.67
C ALA A 102 2.72 -32.22 -22.12
N ALA A 103 1.81 -31.34 -22.57
CA ALA A 103 1.29 -31.37 -23.94
C ALA A 103 2.38 -31.10 -25.00
N SER A 104 3.40 -30.30 -24.66
CA SER A 104 4.55 -30.08 -25.54
C SER A 104 5.41 -31.33 -25.67
N GLU A 105 5.62 -32.07 -24.58
CA GLU A 105 6.42 -33.31 -24.59
C GLU A 105 5.69 -34.43 -25.35
N GLU A 106 4.36 -34.52 -25.23
CA GLU A 106 3.54 -35.42 -26.06
C GLU A 106 3.65 -35.12 -27.56
N LYS A 107 3.63 -33.84 -27.95
CA LYS A 107 3.79 -33.45 -29.37
C LYS A 107 5.19 -33.76 -29.90
N LYS A 108 6.22 -33.64 -29.06
CA LYS A 108 7.60 -33.97 -29.41
C LYS A 108 7.77 -35.46 -29.65
N THR A 109 7.29 -36.30 -28.73
CA THR A 109 7.34 -37.77 -28.89
C THR A 109 6.59 -38.23 -30.14
N LEU A 110 5.41 -37.67 -30.40
CA LEU A 110 4.66 -37.95 -31.63
C LEU A 110 5.42 -37.52 -32.91
N ALA A 111 6.13 -36.39 -32.87
CA ALA A 111 6.95 -35.95 -34.00
C ALA A 111 8.18 -36.84 -34.21
N GLU A 112 8.84 -37.29 -33.13
CA GLU A 112 9.96 -38.23 -33.17
C GLU A 112 9.52 -39.59 -33.74
N ASP A 113 8.34 -40.09 -33.38
CA ASP A 113 7.83 -41.36 -33.89
C ASP A 113 7.45 -41.29 -35.38
N LYS A 114 6.81 -40.20 -35.82
CA LYS A 114 6.54 -39.97 -37.25
C LYS A 114 7.82 -39.78 -38.07
N ALA A 115 8.87 -39.21 -37.48
CA ALA A 115 10.17 -39.06 -38.15
C ALA A 115 10.84 -40.43 -38.38
N LYS A 116 10.77 -41.34 -37.39
CA LYS A 116 11.24 -42.72 -37.54
C LYS A 116 10.44 -43.47 -38.60
N GLU A 117 9.12 -43.28 -38.65
CA GLU A 117 8.25 -43.88 -39.67
C GLU A 117 8.64 -43.45 -41.09
N ILE A 118 8.96 -42.17 -41.29
CA ILE A 118 9.47 -41.67 -42.58
C ILE A 118 10.84 -42.29 -42.92
N GLU A 119 11.72 -42.46 -41.94
CA GLU A 119 13.02 -43.08 -42.16
C GLU A 119 12.88 -44.55 -42.60
N GLU A 120 11.94 -45.28 -42.00
CA GLU A 120 11.61 -46.65 -42.36
C GLU A 120 11.02 -46.74 -43.78
N GLN A 121 10.01 -45.91 -44.10
CA GLN A 121 9.41 -45.89 -45.44
C GLN A 121 10.41 -45.48 -46.54
N ASN A 122 11.33 -44.57 -46.27
CA ASN A 122 12.38 -44.21 -47.23
C ASN A 122 13.33 -45.39 -47.53
N LYS A 123 13.62 -46.24 -46.55
CA LYS A 123 14.42 -47.46 -46.76
C LYS A 123 13.67 -48.44 -47.66
N VAL A 124 12.37 -48.62 -47.45
CA VAL A 124 11.51 -49.49 -48.28
C VAL A 124 11.46 -48.98 -49.72
N ILE A 125 11.23 -47.68 -49.94
CA ILE A 125 11.22 -47.07 -51.27
C ILE A 125 12.56 -47.26 -51.98
N ALA A 126 13.70 -47.15 -51.28
CA ALA A 126 15.00 -47.35 -51.89
C ALA A 126 15.19 -48.78 -52.42
N VAL A 127 14.66 -49.78 -51.71
CA VAL A 127 14.67 -51.18 -52.14
C VAL A 127 13.72 -51.41 -53.32
N GLU A 128 12.46 -50.99 -53.20
CA GLU A 128 11.46 -51.19 -54.25
C GLU A 128 11.79 -50.43 -55.55
N LYS A 129 12.41 -49.24 -55.44
CA LYS A 129 12.90 -48.50 -56.60
C LYS A 129 14.02 -49.26 -57.33
N LEU A 130 14.94 -49.86 -56.59
CA LEU A 130 16.00 -50.69 -57.16
C LEU A 130 15.43 -51.94 -57.84
N GLU A 131 14.41 -52.56 -57.24
CA GLU A 131 13.70 -53.71 -57.82
C GLU A 131 12.92 -53.34 -59.11
N ALA A 132 12.30 -52.16 -59.15
CA ALA A 132 11.65 -51.65 -60.34
C ALA A 132 12.65 -51.30 -61.47
N GLU A 133 13.81 -50.73 -61.13
CA GLU A 133 14.87 -50.40 -62.09
C GLU A 133 15.55 -51.67 -62.65
N THR A 134 15.77 -52.68 -61.81
CA THR A 134 16.30 -53.99 -62.25
C THR A 134 15.29 -54.73 -63.13
N SER A 135 14.00 -54.74 -62.77
CA SER A 135 12.94 -55.31 -63.60
C SER A 135 12.82 -54.61 -64.96
N LEU A 136 13.03 -53.29 -65.02
CA LEU A 136 13.08 -52.52 -66.26
C LEU A 136 14.31 -52.88 -67.11
N ALA A 137 15.47 -53.01 -66.47
CA ALA A 137 16.72 -53.39 -67.13
C ALA A 137 16.66 -54.82 -67.71
N GLU A 138 15.90 -55.73 -67.08
CA GLU A 138 15.63 -57.07 -67.60
C GLU A 138 14.61 -57.08 -68.75
N ALA A 139 13.63 -56.18 -68.73
CA ALA A 139 12.61 -56.07 -69.77
C ALA A 139 13.15 -55.49 -71.09
N LEU A 140 14.08 -54.54 -71.05
CA LEU A 140 14.69 -53.90 -72.23
C LEU A 140 15.34 -54.87 -73.24
N PRO A 141 16.22 -55.81 -72.82
CA PRO A 141 16.83 -56.77 -73.74
C PRO A 141 15.81 -57.79 -74.27
N ALA A 142 14.80 -58.16 -73.49
CA ALA A 142 13.73 -59.05 -73.95
C ALA A 142 12.86 -58.38 -75.03
N LEU A 143 12.60 -57.08 -74.90
CA LEU A 143 11.83 -56.28 -75.87
C LEU A 143 12.64 -56.03 -77.15
N GLU A 144 13.94 -55.76 -77.04
CA GLU A 144 14.83 -55.62 -78.20
C GLU A 144 15.02 -56.95 -78.95
N ALA A 145 15.12 -58.07 -78.22
CA ALA A 145 15.13 -59.41 -78.83
C ALA A 145 13.82 -59.72 -79.58
N ALA A 146 12.66 -59.35 -79.00
CA ALA A 146 11.38 -59.48 -79.68
C ALA A 146 11.26 -58.55 -80.91
N ARG A 147 11.84 -57.34 -80.87
CA ARG A 147 11.90 -56.38 -81.99
C ARG A 147 12.73 -56.92 -83.15
N ILE A 148 13.90 -57.49 -82.87
CA ILE A 148 14.80 -58.08 -83.88
C ILE A 148 14.12 -59.31 -84.51
N ALA A 149 13.50 -60.18 -83.71
CA ALA A 149 12.75 -61.34 -84.21
C ALA A 149 11.55 -60.97 -85.11
N LEU A 150 10.96 -59.78 -84.93
CA LEU A 150 9.91 -59.25 -85.80
C LEU A 150 10.46 -58.54 -87.05
N GLN A 151 11.69 -58.00 -87.00
CA GLN A 151 12.34 -57.33 -88.12
C GLN A 151 12.92 -58.32 -89.15
N ASP A 152 13.23 -59.54 -88.72
CA ASP A 152 13.68 -60.67 -89.57
C ASP A 152 12.52 -61.47 -90.20
N LEU A 153 11.31 -60.90 -90.27
CA LEU A 153 10.18 -61.51 -90.99
C LEU A 153 10.26 -61.18 -92.49
N ASP A 154 11.04 -61.96 -93.23
CA ASP A 154 11.00 -61.98 -94.70
C ASP A 154 10.23 -63.19 -95.26
N LYS A 155 9.72 -63.03 -96.48
CA LYS A 155 8.51 -63.68 -97.03
C LYS A 155 8.60 -65.17 -97.39
N SER A 156 9.56 -65.92 -96.91
CA SER A 156 9.62 -67.37 -97.10
C SER A 156 10.44 -67.99 -95.98
N ASP A 157 9.84 -68.84 -95.15
CA ASP A 157 10.43 -70.14 -94.81
C ASP A 157 9.49 -71.02 -93.96
N VAL A 158 9.66 -72.31 -94.18
CA VAL A 158 8.86 -73.43 -93.69
C VAL A 158 9.56 -73.99 -92.45
N ASP A 159 9.23 -73.48 -91.27
CA ASP A 159 9.49 -74.09 -89.94
C ASP A 159 8.43 -73.61 -88.92
N ARG A 160 7.15 -73.86 -89.25
CA ARG A 160 5.98 -73.17 -88.70
C ARG A 160 5.51 -73.60 -87.30
N ILE A 161 6.26 -74.42 -86.54
CA ILE A 161 5.82 -74.83 -85.18
C ILE A 161 6.80 -74.39 -84.08
N ASN A 162 8.11 -74.63 -84.23
CA ASN A 162 9.10 -74.19 -83.23
C ASN A 162 9.27 -72.65 -83.19
N LEU A 163 9.14 -71.98 -84.34
CA LEU A 163 9.18 -70.51 -84.42
C LEU A 163 7.93 -69.86 -83.81
N ILE A 164 6.75 -70.46 -83.99
CA ILE A 164 5.51 -69.99 -83.36
C ILE A 164 5.56 -70.22 -81.85
N VAL A 165 6.05 -71.37 -81.39
CA VAL A 165 6.22 -71.64 -79.95
C VAL A 165 7.21 -70.65 -79.34
N SER A 166 8.37 -70.41 -79.97
CA SER A 166 9.37 -69.44 -79.52
C SER A 166 8.85 -67.99 -79.51
N ASN A 167 8.09 -67.59 -80.54
CA ASN A 167 7.47 -66.26 -80.59
C ASN A 167 6.36 -66.11 -79.54
N VAL A 168 5.54 -67.15 -79.30
CA VAL A 168 4.49 -67.12 -78.27
C VAL A 168 5.09 -67.12 -76.86
N THR A 169 6.17 -67.87 -76.58
CA THR A 169 6.87 -67.78 -75.29
C THR A 169 7.54 -66.43 -75.09
N CYS A 170 8.16 -65.85 -76.12
CA CYS A 170 8.77 -64.52 -76.02
C CYS A 170 7.71 -63.44 -75.77
N ILE A 171 6.56 -63.49 -76.46
CA ILE A 171 5.42 -62.58 -76.24
C ILE A 171 4.82 -62.74 -74.84
N LEU A 172 4.65 -63.97 -74.35
CA LEU A 172 4.15 -64.22 -72.99
C LEU A 172 5.13 -63.74 -71.91
N GLN A 173 6.44 -63.85 -72.16
CA GLN A 173 7.48 -63.42 -71.23
C GLN A 173 7.60 -61.90 -71.17
N VAL A 174 7.54 -61.21 -72.31
CA VAL A 174 7.44 -59.75 -72.39
C VAL A 174 6.16 -59.26 -71.72
N ALA A 175 5.00 -59.83 -72.03
CA ALA A 175 3.72 -59.44 -71.41
C ALA A 175 3.71 -59.65 -69.89
N ARG A 176 4.41 -60.68 -69.38
CA ARG A 176 4.53 -60.94 -67.94
C ARG A 176 5.47 -59.94 -67.26
N LEU A 177 6.61 -59.61 -67.88
CA LEU A 177 7.56 -58.61 -67.39
C LEU A 177 6.95 -57.20 -67.40
N GLU A 178 6.22 -56.84 -68.46
CA GLU A 178 5.47 -55.58 -68.55
C GLU A 178 4.40 -55.48 -67.46
N ARG A 179 3.66 -56.56 -67.20
CA ARG A 179 2.65 -56.60 -66.13
C ARG A 179 3.27 -56.42 -64.75
N ASN A 180 4.35 -57.14 -64.46
CA ASN A 180 5.06 -57.05 -63.17
C ASN A 180 5.65 -55.64 -62.98
N PHE A 181 6.30 -55.09 -64.01
CA PHE A 181 6.82 -53.73 -63.99
C PHE A 181 5.72 -52.70 -63.74
N PHE A 182 4.57 -52.82 -64.42
CA PHE A 182 3.45 -51.90 -64.22
C PHE A 182 2.88 -51.99 -62.81
N GLN A 183 2.93 -53.18 -62.20
CA GLN A 183 2.46 -53.43 -60.84
C GLN A 183 3.42 -52.84 -59.79
N SER A 184 4.73 -53.11 -59.90
CA SER A 184 5.77 -52.52 -59.04
C SER A 184 5.85 -51.00 -59.18
N LYS A 185 5.68 -50.46 -60.39
CA LYS A 185 5.61 -49.01 -60.62
C LYS A 185 4.41 -48.38 -59.92
N LYS A 186 3.25 -49.03 -59.93
CA LYS A 186 2.04 -48.56 -59.26
C LYS A 186 2.17 -48.61 -57.74
N GLU A 187 2.81 -49.65 -57.20
CA GLU A 187 3.13 -49.79 -55.77
C GLU A 187 4.11 -48.71 -55.32
N LEU A 188 5.16 -48.46 -56.10
CA LEU A 188 6.11 -47.37 -55.85
C LEU A 188 5.43 -45.99 -55.87
N GLU A 189 4.57 -45.71 -56.85
CA GLU A 189 3.79 -44.45 -56.91
C GLU A 189 2.85 -44.29 -55.70
N PHE A 190 2.26 -45.39 -55.22
CA PHE A 190 1.41 -45.40 -54.03
C PHE A 190 2.22 -45.07 -52.77
N ILE A 191 3.35 -45.74 -52.54
CA ILE A 191 4.20 -45.53 -51.36
C ILE A 191 4.84 -44.14 -51.40
N GLN A 192 5.25 -43.65 -52.57
CA GLN A 192 5.72 -42.28 -52.76
C GLN A 192 4.65 -41.25 -52.35
N SER A 193 3.37 -41.54 -52.66
CA SER A 193 2.25 -40.68 -52.28
C SER A 193 1.98 -40.69 -50.77
N GLU A 194 2.05 -41.85 -50.11
CA GLU A 194 1.91 -41.97 -48.66
C GLU A 194 3.05 -41.26 -47.94
N LEU A 195 4.29 -41.44 -48.37
CA LEU A 195 5.45 -40.76 -47.79
C LEU A 195 5.31 -39.25 -47.89
N SER A 196 4.80 -38.73 -49.01
CA SER A 196 4.52 -37.30 -49.18
C SER A 196 3.46 -36.77 -48.21
N ASN A 197 2.47 -37.59 -47.86
CA ASN A 197 1.45 -37.25 -46.87
C ASN A 197 2.03 -37.25 -45.46
N ILE A 198 2.80 -38.28 -45.09
CA ILE A 198 3.45 -38.37 -43.77
C ILE A 198 4.47 -37.23 -43.60
N GLN A 199 5.23 -36.88 -44.63
CA GLN A 199 6.12 -35.70 -44.62
C GLN A 199 5.35 -34.39 -44.40
N ARG A 200 4.18 -34.23 -45.04
CA ARG A 200 3.33 -33.05 -44.84
C ARG A 200 2.78 -32.99 -43.42
N GLU A 201 2.37 -34.12 -42.86
CA GLU A 201 1.92 -34.22 -41.48
C GLU A 201 3.05 -33.95 -40.47
N LEU A 202 4.25 -34.47 -40.71
CA LEU A 202 5.43 -34.21 -39.87
C LEU A 202 5.75 -32.72 -39.85
N LYS A 203 5.75 -32.07 -41.02
CA LYS A 203 5.96 -30.62 -41.12
C LYS A 203 4.90 -29.84 -40.35
N ALA A 204 3.63 -30.17 -40.54
CA ALA A 204 2.53 -29.52 -39.83
C ALA A 204 2.59 -29.75 -38.30
N LEU A 205 3.03 -30.93 -37.86
CA LEU A 205 3.23 -31.23 -36.44
C LEU A 205 4.43 -30.48 -35.87
N GLY A 206 5.51 -30.35 -36.64
CA GLY A 206 6.69 -29.56 -36.30
C GLY A 206 6.37 -28.07 -36.12
N ASP A 207 5.59 -27.48 -37.02
CA ASP A 207 5.16 -26.07 -36.92
C ASP A 207 4.28 -25.84 -35.68
N LYS A 208 3.34 -26.75 -35.39
CA LYS A 208 2.52 -26.72 -34.18
C LYS A 208 3.34 -26.88 -32.90
N TYR A 209 4.39 -27.71 -32.94
CA TYR A 209 5.30 -27.92 -31.81
C TYR A 209 6.13 -26.66 -31.54
N GLN A 210 6.72 -26.05 -32.56
CA GLN A 210 7.46 -24.78 -32.40
C GLN A 210 6.58 -23.66 -31.85
N THR A 211 5.34 -23.55 -32.34
CA THR A 211 4.38 -22.56 -31.82
C THR A 211 4.07 -22.82 -30.35
N ALA A 212 3.86 -24.08 -29.95
CA ALA A 212 3.59 -24.45 -28.56
C ALA A 212 4.79 -24.20 -27.63
N ILE A 213 6.03 -24.42 -28.10
CA ILE A 213 7.24 -24.08 -27.34
C ILE A 213 7.35 -22.58 -27.13
N ALA A 214 7.13 -21.78 -28.17
CA ALA A 214 7.21 -20.33 -28.08
C ALA A 214 6.17 -19.77 -27.10
N GLU A 215 4.94 -20.28 -27.14
CA GLU A 215 3.89 -19.93 -26.17
C GLU A 215 4.28 -20.33 -24.74
N LYS A 216 4.82 -21.54 -24.55
CA LYS A 216 5.29 -22.02 -23.24
C LYS A 216 6.41 -21.13 -22.69
N GLN A 217 7.42 -20.82 -23.52
CA GLN A 217 8.55 -19.97 -23.11
C GLN A 217 8.07 -18.60 -22.66
N LYS A 218 7.16 -17.98 -23.43
CA LYS A 218 6.58 -16.69 -23.08
C LYS A 218 5.84 -16.73 -21.74
N LEU A 219 4.97 -17.72 -21.53
CA LEU A 219 4.26 -17.89 -20.26
C LEU A 219 5.22 -18.15 -19.09
N GLN A 220 6.31 -18.87 -19.35
CA GLN A 220 7.31 -19.18 -18.34
C GLN A 220 8.10 -17.93 -17.92
N GLU A 221 8.51 -17.10 -18.87
CA GLU A 221 9.14 -15.80 -18.59
C GLU A 221 8.21 -14.87 -17.80
N GLU A 222 6.92 -14.81 -18.18
CA GLU A 222 5.91 -14.02 -17.47
C GLU A 222 5.71 -14.50 -16.02
N ALA A 223 5.66 -15.82 -15.79
CA ALA A 223 5.53 -16.40 -14.46
C ALA A 223 6.77 -16.16 -13.59
N GLU A 224 7.98 -16.32 -14.14
CA GLU A 224 9.23 -16.04 -13.41
C GLU A 224 9.35 -14.57 -13.03
N LEU A 225 8.96 -13.65 -13.92
CA LEU A 225 8.94 -12.22 -13.63
C LEU A 225 7.93 -11.90 -12.52
N MET A 226 6.74 -12.51 -12.57
CA MET A 226 5.72 -12.34 -11.54
C MET A 226 6.19 -12.86 -10.18
N GLU A 227 6.82 -14.03 -10.14
CA GLU A 227 7.38 -14.64 -8.91
C GLU A 227 8.45 -13.74 -8.28
N ARG A 228 9.38 -13.21 -9.08
CA ARG A 228 10.40 -12.27 -8.56
C ARG A 228 9.77 -11.01 -7.97
N ARG A 229 8.73 -10.47 -8.61
CA ARG A 229 8.00 -9.29 -8.12
C ARG A 229 7.25 -9.60 -6.83
N LEU A 230 6.63 -10.77 -6.73
CA LEU A 230 5.94 -11.24 -5.53
C LEU A 230 6.90 -11.39 -4.35
N ILE A 231 8.06 -12.03 -4.54
CA ILE A 231 9.09 -12.15 -3.50
C ILE A 231 9.58 -10.78 -3.03
N ALA A 232 9.79 -9.85 -3.96
CA ALA A 232 10.21 -8.49 -3.61
C ALA A 232 9.13 -7.75 -2.81
N ALA A 233 7.86 -7.88 -3.20
CA ALA A 233 6.72 -7.28 -2.50
C ALA A 233 6.50 -7.89 -1.11
N ASP A 234 6.60 -9.22 -0.98
CA ASP A 234 6.52 -9.93 0.30
C ASP A 234 7.63 -9.49 1.27
N LYS A 235 8.85 -9.30 0.77
CA LYS A 235 9.97 -8.78 1.57
C LYS A 235 9.71 -7.34 2.06
N LEU A 236 9.07 -6.50 1.25
CA LEU A 236 8.69 -5.15 1.65
C LEU A 236 7.59 -5.15 2.71
N ILE A 237 6.55 -5.97 2.52
CA ILE A 237 5.41 -6.09 3.45
C ILE A 237 5.88 -6.67 4.79
N SER A 238 6.69 -7.73 4.77
CA SER A 238 7.29 -8.30 5.98
C SER A 238 8.23 -7.31 6.67
N GLY A 239 9.00 -6.52 5.90
CA GLY A 239 9.82 -5.43 6.44
C GLY A 239 9.01 -4.32 7.14
N LEU A 240 7.75 -4.13 6.73
CA LEU A 240 6.81 -3.16 7.33
C LEU A 240 5.92 -3.76 8.43
N SER A 241 6.09 -5.04 8.77
CA SER A 241 5.26 -5.71 9.77
C SER A 241 5.44 -5.14 11.19
N SER A 242 6.67 -4.83 11.60
CA SER A 242 6.96 -4.20 12.90
C SER A 242 6.38 -2.79 12.97
N GLU A 243 6.41 -2.06 11.85
CA GLU A 243 5.85 -0.73 11.73
C GLU A 243 4.31 -0.76 11.78
N ASN A 244 3.67 -1.78 11.19
CA ASN A 244 2.23 -2.01 11.29
C ASN A 244 1.79 -2.22 12.75
N VAL A 245 2.51 -3.08 13.50
CA VAL A 245 2.25 -3.28 14.93
C VAL A 245 2.41 -1.97 15.71
N ARG A 246 3.47 -1.21 15.40
CA ARG A 246 3.71 0.09 16.04
C ARG A 246 2.60 1.09 15.76
N TRP A 247 2.19 1.26 14.50
CA TRP A 247 1.09 2.17 14.13
C TRP A 247 -0.24 1.75 14.73
N THR A 248 -0.49 0.45 14.87
CA THR A 248 -1.70 -0.06 15.54
C THR A 248 -1.69 0.34 17.02
N HIS A 249 -0.58 0.14 17.72
CA HIS A 249 -0.43 0.58 19.10
C HIS A 249 -0.53 2.10 19.24
N ASP A 250 0.11 2.85 18.35
CA ASP A 250 0.06 4.31 18.33
C ASP A 250 -1.38 4.82 18.11
N LEU A 251 -2.15 4.17 17.23
CA LEU A 251 -3.56 4.48 16.99
C LEU A 251 -4.42 4.22 18.24
N GLU A 252 -4.21 3.09 18.92
CA GLU A 252 -4.88 2.79 20.19
C GLU A 252 -4.53 3.81 21.28
N GLU A 253 -3.26 4.21 21.38
CA GLU A 253 -2.83 5.24 22.33
C GLU A 253 -3.46 6.60 22.02
N LEU A 254 -3.55 6.98 20.74
CA LEU A 254 -4.25 8.21 20.33
C LEU A 254 -5.74 8.15 20.68
N LYS A 255 -6.41 7.01 20.48
CA LYS A 255 -7.81 6.80 20.88
C LYS A 255 -7.99 6.92 22.39
N ARG A 256 -7.09 6.33 23.19
CA ARG A 256 -7.09 6.50 24.66
C ARG A 256 -6.84 7.94 25.07
N ARG A 257 -5.87 8.62 24.44
CA ARG A 257 -5.55 10.03 24.69
C ARG A 257 -6.74 10.93 24.37
N ARG A 258 -7.47 10.65 23.30
CA ARG A 258 -8.69 11.38 22.90
C ARG A 258 -9.74 11.38 24.00
N VAL A 259 -9.96 10.24 24.67
CA VAL A 259 -10.91 10.14 25.78
C VAL A 259 -10.44 10.93 27.01
N ARG A 260 -9.14 10.87 27.33
CA ARG A 260 -8.53 11.62 28.44
C ARG A 260 -8.55 13.15 28.24
N LEU A 261 -8.72 13.63 27.00
CA LEU A 261 -8.86 15.07 26.72
C LEU A 261 -10.04 15.70 27.47
N LEU A 262 -11.06 14.92 27.82
CA LEU A 262 -12.24 15.41 28.52
C LEU A 262 -11.86 16.06 29.86
N GLY A 263 -11.15 15.33 30.71
CA GLY A 263 -10.66 15.85 32.00
C GLY A 263 -9.49 16.82 31.82
N ASP A 264 -8.57 16.54 30.90
CA ASP A 264 -7.40 17.40 30.69
C ASP A 264 -7.83 18.83 30.27
N CYS A 265 -8.72 18.96 29.29
CA CYS A 265 -9.20 20.28 28.84
C CYS A 265 -10.04 20.97 29.91
N LEU A 266 -10.77 20.20 30.74
CA LEU A 266 -11.63 20.73 31.79
C LEU A 266 -10.81 21.44 32.87
N LEU A 267 -9.78 20.76 33.39
CA LEU A 267 -8.85 21.35 34.36
C LEU A 267 -8.05 22.50 33.75
N SER A 268 -7.65 22.39 32.48
CA SER A 268 -6.96 23.47 31.76
C SER A 268 -7.80 24.75 31.68
N ALA A 269 -9.07 24.60 31.31
CA ALA A 269 -9.97 25.73 31.15
C ALA A 269 -10.31 26.37 32.49
N ALA A 270 -10.46 25.57 33.55
CA ALA A 270 -10.63 26.06 34.92
C ALA A 270 -9.41 26.89 35.35
N PHE A 271 -8.20 26.34 35.14
CA PHE A 271 -6.94 27.02 35.43
C PHE A 271 -6.83 28.36 34.68
N LEU A 272 -7.05 28.37 33.37
CA LEU A 272 -6.95 29.59 32.55
C LEU A 272 -7.99 30.67 32.92
N SER A 273 -9.12 30.26 33.51
CA SER A 273 -10.24 31.17 33.78
C SER A 273 -10.23 31.76 35.19
N TYR A 274 -9.69 31.04 36.18
CA TYR A 274 -9.80 31.39 37.60
C TYR A 274 -8.45 31.60 38.31
N GLU A 275 -7.40 30.86 37.96
CA GLU A 275 -6.17 30.77 38.79
C GLU A 275 -5.26 31.99 38.70
N GLY A 276 -5.47 32.87 37.72
CA GLY A 276 -4.60 34.02 37.47
C GLY A 276 -4.35 34.93 38.67
N ALA A 277 -5.35 35.09 39.56
CA ALA A 277 -5.25 35.97 40.72
C ALA A 277 -4.67 35.29 41.98
N PHE A 278 -4.66 33.96 42.04
CA PHE A 278 -4.28 33.20 43.24
C PHE A 278 -2.76 33.00 43.34
N SER A 279 -2.26 32.89 44.58
CA SER A 279 -0.86 32.55 44.87
C SER A 279 -0.63 31.04 44.72
N TRP A 280 0.63 30.63 44.60
CA TRP A 280 1.00 29.22 44.38
C TRP A 280 0.35 28.26 45.39
N ASP A 281 0.35 28.58 46.69
CA ASP A 281 -0.24 27.70 47.71
C ASP A 281 -1.73 27.46 47.45
N PHE A 282 -2.46 28.50 47.08
CA PHE A 282 -3.88 28.40 46.72
C PHE A 282 -4.07 27.62 45.43
N ARG A 283 -3.25 27.87 44.39
CA ARG A 283 -3.34 27.11 43.14
C ARG A 283 -3.11 25.62 43.38
N ASN A 284 -2.16 25.29 44.25
CA ASN A 284 -1.83 23.91 44.59
C ASN A 284 -3.00 23.21 45.29
N GLU A 285 -3.62 23.88 46.26
CA GLU A 285 -4.80 23.37 46.97
C GLU A 285 -6.02 23.25 46.04
N MET A 286 -6.32 24.30 45.28
CA MET A 286 -7.47 24.36 44.37
C MET A 286 -7.37 23.30 43.26
N VAL A 287 -6.25 23.28 42.53
CA VAL A 287 -6.11 22.40 41.36
C VAL A 287 -5.86 20.96 41.80
N TYR A 288 -4.83 20.70 42.60
CA TYR A 288 -4.37 19.34 42.83
C TYR A 288 -5.13 18.59 43.94
N GLN A 289 -5.73 19.30 44.90
CA GLN A 289 -6.43 18.67 46.03
C GLN A 289 -7.96 18.75 45.89
N THR A 290 -8.50 19.83 45.31
CA THR A 290 -9.96 19.98 45.16
C THR A 290 -10.43 19.53 43.78
N TRP A 291 -9.93 20.16 42.71
CA TRP A 291 -10.47 19.93 41.37
C TRP A 291 -10.09 18.57 40.82
N VAL A 292 -8.82 18.17 40.92
CA VAL A 292 -8.35 16.87 40.44
C VAL A 292 -9.05 15.72 41.16
N ASP A 293 -9.30 15.83 42.46
CA ASP A 293 -9.96 14.77 43.22
C ASP A 293 -11.46 14.68 42.87
N ASP A 294 -12.16 15.81 42.68
CA ASP A 294 -13.55 15.78 42.20
C ASP A 294 -13.68 15.20 40.78
N VAL A 295 -12.73 15.49 39.86
CA VAL A 295 -12.69 14.85 38.52
C VAL A 295 -12.55 13.33 38.64
N LYS A 296 -11.70 12.85 39.58
CA LYS A 296 -11.53 11.40 39.83
C LYS A 296 -12.79 10.77 40.43
N GLU A 297 -13.40 11.41 41.42
CA GLU A 297 -14.63 10.92 42.07
C GLU A 297 -15.79 10.81 41.06
N ARG A 298 -15.87 11.77 40.14
CA ARG A 298 -16.83 11.78 39.03
C ARG A 298 -16.47 10.85 37.87
N CYS A 299 -15.39 10.08 38.01
CA CYS A 299 -14.91 9.13 37.00
C CYS A 299 -14.65 9.76 35.62
N ILE A 300 -14.28 11.05 35.56
CA ILE A 300 -13.97 11.72 34.30
C ILE A 300 -12.54 11.34 33.87
N PRO A 301 -12.32 10.81 32.65
CA PRO A 301 -11.00 10.38 32.21
C PRO A 301 -10.02 11.56 32.11
N LEU A 302 -8.84 11.38 32.70
CA LEU A 302 -7.74 12.34 32.65
C LEU A 302 -6.38 11.61 32.64
N LYS A 303 -5.31 12.31 32.25
CA LYS A 303 -3.95 11.79 32.38
C LYS A 303 -3.43 12.00 33.81
N LEU A 304 -2.95 10.92 34.45
CA LEU A 304 -2.29 10.97 35.76
C LEU A 304 -0.78 10.67 35.64
N PRO A 305 0.10 11.34 36.43
CA PRO A 305 -0.20 12.45 37.32
C PRO A 305 -0.58 13.72 36.55
N VAL A 306 -1.48 14.51 37.13
CA VAL A 306 -1.86 15.81 36.55
C VAL A 306 -0.70 16.76 36.74
N ILE A 307 -0.20 17.32 35.64
CA ILE A 307 0.81 18.38 35.65
C ILE A 307 0.21 19.53 34.84
N VAL A 308 -0.09 20.65 35.50
CA VAL A 308 -0.78 21.81 34.90
C VAL A 308 -0.09 22.34 33.63
N PHE A 309 1.21 22.15 33.47
CA PHE A 309 1.94 22.48 32.24
C PHE A 309 1.59 21.60 31.05
N MET A 310 1.31 20.31 31.27
CA MET A 310 0.93 19.40 30.18
C MET A 310 -0.51 19.61 29.71
N LEU A 311 -1.30 20.35 30.49
CA LEU A 311 -2.71 20.64 30.26
C LEU A 311 -2.91 21.79 29.24
N ALA A 312 -1.95 22.71 29.08
CA ALA A 312 -2.02 23.83 28.12
C ALA A 312 -1.86 23.45 26.62
N GLY A 313 -1.88 22.16 26.29
CA GLY A 313 -2.35 21.74 24.99
C GLY A 313 -1.34 21.79 23.83
N HIS A 314 -0.08 21.42 24.01
CA HIS A 314 0.67 20.87 22.87
C HIS A 314 1.81 19.96 23.32
N PRO A 315 2.04 18.80 22.67
CA PRO A 315 3.24 17.99 22.91
C PRO A 315 4.57 18.65 22.45
N THR A 316 4.56 19.90 21.97
CA THR A 316 5.78 20.69 21.63
C THR A 316 6.17 21.72 22.69
N ASP A 317 5.47 21.75 23.83
CA ASP A 317 5.64 22.78 24.86
C ASP A 317 6.97 22.69 25.62
N HIS A 318 7.72 21.59 25.53
CA HIS A 318 9.10 21.59 26.01
C HIS A 318 9.95 22.62 25.27
N MET A 319 9.73 22.79 23.96
CA MET A 319 10.44 23.80 23.17
C MET A 319 9.95 25.22 23.49
N GLY A 320 8.65 25.36 23.78
CA GLY A 320 8.05 26.63 24.22
C GLY A 320 8.58 27.08 25.58
N ILE A 321 8.57 26.20 26.57
CA ILE A 321 9.10 26.43 27.91
C ILE A 321 10.60 26.70 27.86
N TYR A 322 11.37 25.91 27.09
CA TYR A 322 12.80 26.16 26.89
C TYR A 322 13.05 27.55 26.28
N ARG A 323 12.24 27.93 25.29
CA ARG A 323 12.30 29.27 24.69
C ARG A 323 11.99 30.35 25.73
N TRP A 324 11.00 30.16 26.59
CA TRP A 324 10.70 31.12 27.66
C TRP A 324 11.87 31.26 28.65
N GLY A 325 12.56 30.17 28.96
CA GLY A 325 13.83 30.21 29.70
C GLY A 325 14.88 31.09 29.03
N SER A 326 15.07 30.94 27.72
CA SER A 326 15.97 31.81 26.94
C SER A 326 15.50 33.27 26.88
N GLU A 327 14.19 33.52 26.95
CA GLU A 327 13.56 34.83 27.01
C GLU A 327 13.60 35.45 28.43
N GLY A 328 14.12 34.73 29.43
CA GLY A 328 14.31 35.23 30.80
C GLY A 328 13.15 34.93 31.76
N LEU A 329 12.22 34.04 31.39
CA LEU A 329 11.26 33.49 32.35
C LEU A 329 11.96 32.43 33.20
N PRO A 330 11.88 32.51 34.54
CA PRO A 330 12.42 31.46 35.39
C PRO A 330 11.76 30.08 35.11
N PRO A 331 12.51 28.98 35.22
CA PRO A 331 12.02 27.64 34.91
C PRO A 331 11.20 26.99 36.03
N ASP A 332 10.86 27.74 37.09
CA ASP A 332 10.02 27.23 38.18
C ASP A 332 8.55 27.12 37.77
N GLU A 333 7.81 26.24 38.45
CA GLU A 333 6.41 25.97 38.15
C GLU A 333 5.54 27.24 38.22
N LEU A 334 5.68 28.07 39.25
CA LEU A 334 4.87 29.29 39.34
C LEU A 334 5.10 30.23 38.13
N SER A 335 6.35 30.44 37.74
CA SER A 335 6.72 31.28 36.60
C SER A 335 6.19 30.72 35.28
N VAL A 336 6.34 29.42 35.04
CA VAL A 336 5.80 28.78 33.83
C VAL A 336 4.27 28.86 33.81
N GLN A 337 3.60 28.74 34.97
CA GLN A 337 2.14 28.82 35.07
C GLN A 337 1.65 30.21 34.70
N ASN A 338 2.35 31.24 35.20
CA ASN A 338 2.10 32.62 34.83
C ASN A 338 2.39 32.89 33.35
N GLY A 339 3.41 32.23 32.78
CA GLY A 339 3.70 32.26 31.35
C GLY A 339 2.56 31.71 30.49
N ILE A 340 1.97 30.58 30.91
CA ILE A 340 0.78 30.00 30.28
C ILE A 340 -0.41 30.96 30.39
N LEU A 341 -0.72 31.45 31.59
CA LEU A 341 -1.82 32.40 31.80
C LEU A 341 -1.65 33.67 30.96
N THR A 342 -0.41 34.13 30.78
CA THR A 342 -0.11 35.34 29.98
C THR A 342 -0.32 35.12 28.48
N THR A 343 -0.04 33.91 27.99
CA THR A 343 -0.03 33.61 26.54
C THR A 343 -1.31 32.95 26.04
N ARG A 344 -1.98 32.19 26.90
CA ARG A 344 -3.18 31.39 26.59
C ARG A 344 -4.45 31.91 27.26
N GLY A 345 -4.34 32.88 28.17
CA GLY A 345 -5.51 33.52 28.77
C GLY A 345 -6.40 34.14 27.70
N SER A 346 -7.71 33.92 27.80
CA SER A 346 -8.70 34.50 26.88
C SER A 346 -8.81 36.02 27.03
N ARG A 347 -8.37 36.55 28.18
CA ARG A 347 -8.34 37.98 28.49
C ARG A 347 -6.91 38.47 28.50
N PHE A 348 -6.78 39.78 28.30
CA PHE A 348 -5.51 40.45 28.53
C PHE A 348 -5.08 40.31 30.00
N PRO A 349 -3.95 39.64 30.27
CA PRO A 349 -3.48 39.38 31.63
C PRO A 349 -3.02 40.67 32.30
N MET A 350 -3.39 40.85 33.57
CA MET A 350 -2.85 41.91 34.41
C MET A 350 -1.74 41.33 35.28
N CYS A 351 -0.48 41.58 34.90
CA CYS A 351 0.68 41.06 35.63
C CYS A 351 0.95 41.88 36.90
N ILE A 352 0.73 41.29 38.07
CA ILE A 352 1.11 41.87 39.37
C ILE A 352 2.53 41.44 39.70
N ASP A 353 3.51 42.22 39.24
CA ASP A 353 4.93 41.85 39.26
C ASP A 353 5.80 42.97 39.85
N PRO A 354 6.03 42.97 41.17
CA PRO A 354 6.88 43.96 41.81
C PRO A 354 8.36 43.82 41.43
N GLN A 355 8.79 42.64 40.99
CA GLN A 355 10.18 42.34 40.63
C GLN A 355 10.48 42.65 39.15
N GLN A 356 9.47 43.01 38.36
CA GLN A 356 9.56 43.30 36.93
C GLN A 356 10.12 42.15 36.07
N GLN A 357 10.06 40.91 36.56
CA GLN A 357 10.48 39.72 35.83
C GLN A 357 9.59 39.46 34.60
N ALA A 358 8.27 39.51 34.78
CA ALA A 358 7.30 39.35 33.70
C ALA A 358 7.47 40.46 32.65
N LEU A 359 7.70 41.70 33.09
CA LEU A 359 7.97 42.83 32.20
C LEU A 359 9.20 42.57 31.31
N ASN A 360 10.30 42.11 31.90
CA ASN A 360 11.54 41.83 31.17
C ASN A 360 11.37 40.67 30.19
N TRP A 361 10.71 39.59 30.64
CA TRP A 361 10.39 38.45 29.79
C TRP A 361 9.56 38.86 28.56
N ILE A 362 8.48 39.60 28.78
CA ILE A 362 7.56 40.03 27.71
C ILE A 362 8.24 40.97 26.71
N LYS A 363 9.09 41.89 27.19
CA LYS A 363 9.89 42.75 26.30
C LYS A 363 10.81 41.93 25.40
N LYS A 364 11.43 40.88 25.93
CA LYS A 364 12.34 40.02 25.16
C LYS A 364 11.58 39.11 24.20
N LYS A 365 10.46 38.56 24.65
CA LYS A 365 9.55 37.71 23.84
C LYS A 365 8.97 38.47 22.63
N GLU A 366 8.46 39.69 22.85
CA GLU A 366 7.80 40.50 21.82
C GLU A 366 8.77 41.47 21.13
N ALA A 367 10.09 41.29 21.28
CA ALA A 367 11.10 42.16 20.68
C ALA A 367 11.00 42.19 19.14
N SER A 368 10.66 41.07 18.52
CA SER A 368 10.41 40.98 17.08
C SER A 368 9.11 41.67 16.63
N ASN A 369 8.18 41.90 17.56
CA ASN A 369 6.82 42.35 17.27
C ASN A 369 6.63 43.86 17.51
N ASN A 370 7.72 44.62 17.66
CA ASN A 370 7.72 46.07 17.86
C ASN A 370 6.87 46.53 19.06
N LEU A 371 6.99 45.85 20.20
CA LEU A 371 6.26 46.16 21.43
C LEU A 371 6.50 47.62 21.88
N LYS A 372 5.40 48.39 22.03
CA LYS A 372 5.44 49.75 22.58
C LYS A 372 5.13 49.73 24.08
N VAL A 373 6.03 50.28 24.89
CA VAL A 373 5.87 50.35 26.35
C VAL A 373 5.50 51.78 26.75
N GLN A 374 4.31 51.96 27.34
CA GLN A 374 3.84 53.26 27.84
C GLN A 374 3.60 53.20 29.35
N LYS A 375 3.99 54.25 30.06
CA LYS A 375 3.69 54.46 31.49
C LYS A 375 2.64 55.56 31.62
N LYS A 376 1.70 55.40 32.54
CA LYS A 376 0.68 56.43 32.79
C LYS A 376 1.28 57.55 33.65
N SER A 377 1.41 58.75 33.10
CA SER A 377 1.57 60.01 33.85
C SER A 377 0.19 60.69 33.96
N HIS A 378 -0.05 61.42 35.05
CA HIS A 378 -1.37 61.85 35.55
C HIS A 378 -2.20 62.81 34.67
N THR A 379 -1.83 63.08 33.43
CA THR A 379 -2.54 64.01 32.55
C THR A 379 -2.55 63.45 31.13
N VAL A 380 -3.69 62.89 30.72
CA VAL A 380 -4.37 63.11 29.43
C VAL A 380 -5.52 62.11 29.28
N THR A 381 -6.62 62.69 28.82
CA THR A 381 -7.95 62.23 28.46
C THR A 381 -8.02 61.05 27.48
N CYS A 382 -9.16 60.34 27.54
CA CYS A 382 -9.77 59.46 26.54
C CYS A 382 -8.99 59.27 25.23
N GLY A 383 -8.44 58.08 25.01
CA GLY A 383 -8.01 57.63 23.68
C GLY A 383 -6.87 56.62 23.65
N ALA A 384 -6.02 56.57 24.68
CA ALA A 384 -4.86 55.66 24.71
C ALA A 384 -4.98 54.66 25.86
N LEU A 385 -5.02 53.37 25.50
CA LEU A 385 -5.11 52.24 26.42
C LEU A 385 -3.93 52.24 27.41
N PHE A 386 -4.26 51.85 28.63
CA PHE A 386 -3.41 51.79 29.83
C PHE A 386 -2.24 50.82 29.65
N LEU A 387 -1.41 50.67 30.70
CA LEU A 387 -0.35 49.64 30.81
C LEU A 387 -0.90 48.23 30.51
N PHE A 388 -1.02 47.93 29.24
CA PHE A 388 -1.36 46.67 28.65
C PHE A 388 -0.14 46.28 27.85
N ILE A 389 0.28 45.05 28.00
CA ILE A 389 1.22 44.46 27.06
C ILE A 389 0.45 44.36 25.74
N ILE A 390 0.63 45.36 24.89
CA ILE A 390 0.05 45.41 23.54
C ILE A 390 0.90 44.47 22.68
N SER A 391 0.49 43.21 22.56
CA SER A 391 0.81 42.43 21.37
C SER A 391 -0.24 42.81 20.32
N THR A 392 0.11 43.71 19.40
CA THR A 392 -0.70 43.91 18.19
C THR A 392 -0.56 42.68 17.31
N LYS A 393 -1.38 41.65 17.52
CA LYS A 393 -1.73 40.75 16.43
C LYS A 393 -2.71 41.50 15.54
N SER A 394 -2.24 41.99 14.39
CA SER A 394 -3.12 42.20 13.25
C SER A 394 -3.87 40.88 13.00
N PRO A 395 -5.19 40.90 12.76
CA PRO A 395 -5.89 39.68 12.33
C PRO A 395 -5.23 39.23 11.04
N GLN A 396 -4.62 38.04 11.05
CA GLN A 396 -4.24 37.41 9.80
C GLN A 396 -5.52 37.23 8.98
N ASN A 397 -5.49 37.77 7.77
CA ASN A 397 -6.44 37.48 6.72
C ASN A 397 -6.64 35.96 6.66
N TYR A 398 -7.83 35.50 7.05
CA TYR A 398 -8.38 34.26 6.53
C TYR A 398 -8.89 34.59 5.13
N ASP A 399 -7.97 34.60 4.17
CA ASP A 399 -8.28 34.47 2.75
C ASP A 399 -7.18 33.61 2.14
N SER A 400 -7.49 32.32 2.00
CA SER A 400 -6.98 31.37 1.00
C SER A 400 -7.85 30.11 1.06
#